data_AF-A0A952IP42-F1
#
_entry.id   AF-A0A952IP42-F1
#
_cell.length_a   1.000
_cell.length_b   1.000
_cell.length_c   1.000
_cell.angle_alpha   90.00
_cell.angle_beta   90.00
_cell.angle_gamma   90.00
#
_symmetry.space_group_name_H-M   'P 1'
#
loop_
_entity.id
_entity.type
_entity.pdbx_description
1 polymer ?
#
loop_
_entity_poly.entity_id
_entity_poly.type
_entity_poly.pdbx_seq_one_letter_code
_entity_poly.pdbx_strand_id
1 'polypeptide(L)'
;MISLLDTGDVMDKNKRFYDRNPDLSSAVETLMCFPPEFQSVLAEGIALVAEKECKANELLQQFKSLGTQKVLALYKSKNKARSYDDNPNVHKVMNYLMVLSEENRQFMAKNILGLFSHVQEYLQTCKTYEQESSLEGVQNVSNTYANQGDKATRQLLSGMKQDFIQKLEQRETISGGGGDMKVTGEWN
;
A
#
# COMPACT_ATOMS: atom_id res chain seq x y z
N MET A 1 4.22 37.78 31.59
CA MET A 1 5.01 36.54 31.67
C MET A 1 4.15 35.42 31.12
N ILE A 2 4.45 34.95 29.90
CA ILE A 2 3.78 33.80 29.32
C ILE A 2 4.49 32.56 29.85
N SER A 3 3.78 31.76 30.65
CA SER A 3 4.25 30.48 31.15
C SER A 3 4.34 29.51 29.97
N LEU A 4 5.57 29.19 29.59
CA LEU A 4 5.92 28.16 28.61
C LEU A 4 5.80 26.79 29.28
N LEU A 5 4.89 25.98 28.73
CA LEU A 5 5.05 24.53 28.52
C LEU A 5 5.49 23.73 29.75
N ASP A 6 4.50 23.33 30.54
CA ASP A 6 4.64 22.24 31.50
C ASP A 6 4.41 20.89 30.80
N THR A 7 5.50 20.13 30.79
CA THR A 7 5.67 18.66 30.88
C THR A 7 4.80 17.70 30.08
N GLY A 8 5.48 16.83 29.34
CA GLY A 8 4.96 15.48 29.11
C GLY A 8 5.44 14.71 27.88
N ASP A 9 6.74 14.67 27.55
CA ASP A 9 7.29 13.41 27.02
C ASP A 9 8.82 13.36 27.15
N VAL A 10 9.30 12.31 27.82
CA VAL A 10 10.73 12.04 27.99
C VAL A 10 11.26 11.55 26.65
N MET A 11 12.01 12.42 25.96
CA MET A 11 12.53 12.17 24.61
C MET A 11 13.39 10.89 24.54
N ASP A 12 12.87 9.81 23.98
CA ASP A 12 13.69 8.72 23.46
C ASP A 12 14.28 9.15 22.10
N LYS A 13 15.46 9.76 22.15
CA LYS A 13 16.16 10.37 20.99
C LYS A 13 16.50 9.40 19.87
N ASN A 14 16.27 8.09 20.03
CA ASN A 14 16.58 7.06 19.04
C ASN A 14 15.38 6.60 18.20
N LYS A 15 14.14 6.95 18.56
CA LYS A 15 12.94 6.53 17.81
C LYS A 15 12.65 7.45 16.63
N ARG A 16 12.38 6.88 15.46
CA ARG A 16 11.98 7.61 14.25
C ARG A 16 10.62 8.27 14.47
N PHE A 17 10.24 9.22 13.62
CA PHE A 17 8.99 9.97 13.80
C PHE A 17 7.75 9.06 13.77
N TYR A 18 7.79 8.00 12.96
CA TYR A 18 6.70 7.04 12.83
C TYR A 18 6.72 5.94 13.90
N ASP A 19 7.88 5.62 14.50
CA ASP A 19 8.00 4.65 15.60
C ASP A 19 7.25 5.08 16.87
N ARG A 20 6.84 6.36 16.94
CA ARG A 20 6.06 6.92 18.05
C ARG A 20 4.57 6.59 17.96
N ASN A 21 4.11 6.17 16.80
CA ASN A 21 2.73 5.76 16.56
C ASN A 21 2.75 4.29 16.09
N PRO A 22 2.20 3.35 16.90
CA PRO A 22 2.29 1.92 16.58
C PRO A 22 1.61 1.56 15.25
N ASP A 23 0.49 2.20 14.91
CA ASP A 23 -0.22 1.96 13.66
C ASP A 23 0.61 2.45 12.47
N LEU A 24 1.26 3.62 12.61
CA LEU A 24 2.11 4.17 11.56
C LEU A 24 3.41 3.37 11.40
N SER A 25 3.99 2.87 12.50
CA SER A 25 5.14 1.96 12.46
C SER A 25 4.78 0.68 11.73
N SER A 26 3.66 0.05 12.11
CA SER A 26 3.15 -1.16 11.47
C SER A 26 2.87 -0.96 9.98
N ALA A 27 2.27 0.17 9.61
CA ALA A 27 2.05 0.55 8.22
C ALA A 27 3.38 0.66 7.44
N VAL A 28 4.35 1.40 7.97
CA VAL A 28 5.66 1.56 7.29
C VAL A 28 6.39 0.21 7.18
N GLU A 29 6.42 -0.59 8.25
CA GLU A 29 7.05 -1.91 8.26
C GLU A 29 6.39 -2.86 7.25
N THR A 30 5.05 -2.88 7.21
CA THR A 30 4.29 -3.70 6.25
C THR A 30 4.61 -3.31 4.82
N LEU A 31 4.72 -2.01 4.52
CA LEU A 31 5.14 -1.54 3.20
C LEU A 31 6.51 -2.12 2.81
N MET A 32 7.48 -2.12 3.73
CA MET A 32 8.83 -2.63 3.47
C MET A 32 8.90 -4.14 3.26
N CYS A 33 7.89 -4.90 3.69
CA CYS A 33 7.82 -6.34 3.49
C CYS A 33 7.38 -6.74 2.07
N PHE A 34 6.80 -5.83 1.29
CA PHE A 34 6.43 -6.09 -0.10
C PHE A 34 7.65 -6.08 -1.03
N PRO A 35 7.60 -6.78 -2.19
CA PRO A 35 8.60 -6.63 -3.25
C PRO A 35 8.76 -5.17 -3.71
N PRO A 36 9.95 -4.71 -4.13
CA PRO A 36 10.21 -3.32 -4.51
C PRO A 36 9.24 -2.74 -5.53
N GLU A 37 8.82 -3.54 -6.52
CA GLU A 37 7.82 -3.16 -7.52
C GLU A 37 6.46 -2.85 -6.91
N PHE A 38 6.02 -3.66 -5.93
CA PHE A 38 4.77 -3.43 -5.21
C PHE A 38 4.90 -2.25 -4.26
N GLN A 39 6.05 -2.08 -3.60
CA GLN A 39 6.32 -0.91 -2.76
C GLN A 39 6.13 0.40 -3.54
N SER A 40 6.62 0.44 -4.78
CA SER A 40 6.49 1.62 -5.65
C SER A 40 5.02 1.96 -5.93
N VAL A 41 4.25 0.97 -6.38
CA VAL A 41 2.82 1.12 -6.74
C VAL A 41 1.96 1.45 -5.52
N LEU A 42 2.22 0.81 -4.39
CA LEU A 42 1.52 1.09 -3.14
C LEU A 42 1.86 2.49 -2.63
N ALA A 43 3.13 2.91 -2.73
CA ALA A 43 3.52 4.26 -2.36
C ALA A 43 2.84 5.34 -3.21
N GLU A 44 2.62 5.10 -4.50
CA GLU A 44 1.82 6.01 -5.34
C GLU A 44 0.36 6.13 -4.85
N GLY A 45 -0.28 5.01 -4.53
CA GLY A 45 -1.64 5.00 -3.97
C GLY A 45 -1.72 5.74 -2.62
N ILE A 46 -0.76 5.51 -1.72
CA ILE A 46 -0.68 6.20 -0.43
C ILE A 46 -0.45 7.71 -0.62
N ALA A 47 0.44 8.09 -1.54
CA ALA A 47 0.69 9.49 -1.85
C ALA A 47 -0.58 10.18 -2.37
N LEU A 48 -1.37 9.50 -3.21
CA LEU A 48 -2.63 10.00 -3.72
C LEU A 48 -3.66 10.24 -2.60
N VAL A 49 -3.78 9.32 -1.64
CA VAL A 49 -4.65 9.51 -0.46
C VAL A 49 -4.18 10.71 0.36
N ALA A 50 -2.88 10.82 0.64
CA ALA A 50 -2.31 11.93 1.40
C ALA A 50 -2.50 13.30 0.70
N GLU A 51 -2.45 13.32 -0.64
CA GLU A 51 -2.68 14.52 -1.44
C GLU A 51 -4.16 14.93 -1.41
N LYS A 52 -5.09 13.98 -1.57
CA LYS A 52 -6.53 14.26 -1.62
C LYS A 52 -7.12 14.61 -0.26
N GLU A 53 -6.84 13.79 0.75
CA GLU A 53 -7.50 13.87 2.05
C GLU A 53 -6.78 14.80 3.03
N CYS A 54 -5.45 14.87 2.93
CA CYS A 54 -4.63 15.63 3.88
C CYS A 54 -3.90 16.83 3.26
N LYS A 55 -4.08 17.08 1.95
CA LYS A 55 -3.42 18.18 1.21
C LYS A 55 -1.90 18.20 1.41
N ALA A 56 -1.29 17.02 1.49
CA ALA A 56 0.13 16.88 1.84
C ALA A 56 1.08 17.64 0.89
N ASN A 57 0.73 17.74 -0.40
CA ASN A 57 1.52 18.50 -1.39
C ASN A 57 1.51 20.01 -1.09
N GLU A 58 0.36 20.59 -0.74
CA GLU A 58 0.26 22.00 -0.37
C GLU A 58 1.08 22.30 0.88
N LEU A 59 0.98 21.45 1.90
CA LEU A 59 1.78 21.55 3.13
C LEU A 59 3.27 21.48 2.81
N LEU A 60 3.70 20.54 1.97
CA LEU A 60 5.11 20.45 1.58
C LEU A 60 5.60 21.68 0.81
N GLN A 61 4.77 22.29 -0.03
CA GLN A 61 5.09 23.53 -0.73
C GLN A 61 5.27 24.68 0.26
N GLN A 62 4.39 24.80 1.26
CA GLN A 62 4.52 25.77 2.36
C GLN A 62 5.81 25.52 3.19
N PHE A 63 6.21 24.26 3.36
CA PHE A 63 7.50 23.92 3.98
C PHE A 63 8.70 24.10 3.05
N LYS A 64 8.55 24.14 1.72
CA LYS A 64 9.65 24.48 0.79
C LYS A 64 9.99 25.98 0.86
N SER A 65 9.05 26.84 1.22
CA SER A 65 9.32 28.27 1.48
C SER A 65 10.07 28.56 2.79
N LEU A 66 10.21 27.59 3.70
CA LEU A 66 11.00 27.72 4.93
C LEU A 66 12.47 27.31 4.67
N GLY A 67 13.20 28.21 4.01
CA GLY A 67 14.43 27.97 3.25
C GLY A 67 15.74 27.63 3.99
N THR A 68 15.78 27.36 5.30
CA THR A 68 17.07 27.15 6.02
C THR A 68 17.11 25.99 6.99
N GLN A 69 16.01 25.62 7.67
CA GLN A 69 16.03 24.45 8.57
C GLN A 69 16.10 23.10 7.83
N LYS A 70 15.63 23.05 6.57
CA LYS A 70 15.70 21.86 5.70
C LYS A 70 17.13 21.44 5.35
N VAL A 71 18.06 22.39 5.23
CA VAL A 71 19.44 22.12 4.85
C VAL A 71 20.16 21.28 5.92
N LEU A 72 19.91 21.58 7.20
CA LEU A 72 20.47 20.83 8.34
C LEU A 72 19.85 19.43 8.50
N ALA A 73 18.56 19.25 8.18
CA ALA A 73 17.90 17.95 8.23
C ALA A 73 18.34 17.02 7.07
N LEU A 74 18.50 17.58 5.86
CA LEU A 74 19.06 16.88 4.69
C LEU A 74 20.53 16.49 4.91
N TYR A 75 21.31 17.35 5.56
CA TYR A 75 22.71 17.05 5.91
C TYR A 75 22.82 15.89 6.91
N LYS A 76 21.88 15.77 7.86
CA LYS A 76 21.83 14.63 8.80
C LYS A 76 21.30 13.34 8.17
N SER A 77 20.44 13.40 7.14
CA SER A 77 19.94 12.19 6.46
C SER A 77 20.99 11.53 5.57
N LYS A 78 21.90 12.31 4.95
CA LYS A 78 22.99 11.78 4.11
C LYS A 78 23.95 10.82 4.84
N ASN A 79 24.05 10.87 6.17
CA ASN A 79 24.96 10.02 6.95
C ASN A 79 24.36 8.69 7.42
N LYS A 80 23.09 8.38 7.10
CA LYS A 80 22.47 7.06 7.34
C LYS A 80 21.51 6.74 6.20
N ALA A 81 22.03 6.13 5.13
CA ALA A 81 21.23 5.62 4.03
C ALA A 81 20.13 4.69 4.59
N ARG A 82 18.86 5.00 4.28
CA ARG A 82 17.70 4.25 4.77
C ARG A 82 17.28 3.26 3.70
N SER A 83 16.73 2.11 4.11
CA SER A 83 16.26 1.06 3.19
C SER A 83 15.21 1.54 2.18
N TYR A 84 14.53 2.66 2.45
CA TYR A 84 13.52 3.26 1.59
C TYR A 84 14.01 4.48 0.80
N ASP A 85 15.27 4.90 0.96
CA ASP A 85 15.80 6.05 0.21
C ASP A 85 16.06 5.69 -1.28
N ASP A 86 16.20 4.41 -1.59
CA ASP A 86 16.42 3.91 -2.96
C ASP A 86 15.14 3.92 -3.82
N ASN A 87 13.95 3.92 -3.19
CA ASN A 87 12.67 4.01 -3.89
C ASN A 87 12.11 5.45 -3.78
N PRO A 88 12.08 6.23 -4.88
CA PRO A 88 11.66 7.63 -4.84
C PRO A 88 10.18 7.80 -4.44
N ASN A 89 9.32 6.85 -4.79
CA ASN A 89 7.90 6.88 -4.45
C ASN A 89 7.70 6.66 -2.94
N VAL A 90 8.41 5.69 -2.37
CA VAL A 90 8.37 5.45 -0.92
C VAL A 90 8.96 6.65 -0.17
N HIS A 91 10.08 7.20 -0.64
CA HIS A 91 10.67 8.41 -0.06
C HIS A 91 9.70 9.60 -0.08
N LYS A 92 8.94 9.78 -1.17
CA LYS A 92 7.87 10.80 -1.28
C LYS A 92 6.81 10.62 -0.19
N VAL A 93 6.31 9.38 0.00
CA VAL A 93 5.33 9.07 1.06
C VAL A 93 5.89 9.37 2.45
N MET A 94 7.14 9.01 2.72
CA MET A 94 7.76 9.29 4.02
C MET A 94 7.84 10.79 4.30
N ASN A 95 8.15 11.59 3.28
CA ASN A 95 8.14 13.05 3.40
C ASN A 95 6.73 13.60 3.65
N TYR A 96 5.71 13.03 3.00
CA TYR A 96 4.31 13.42 3.21
C TYR A 96 3.91 13.14 4.65
N LEU A 97 4.09 11.91 5.12
CA LEU A 97 3.77 11.52 6.49
C LEU A 97 4.50 12.37 7.54
N MET A 98 5.73 12.80 7.26
CA MET A 98 6.52 13.63 8.17
C MET A 98 5.95 15.05 8.34
N VAL A 99 5.35 15.64 7.30
CA VAL A 99 4.80 17.02 7.38
C VAL A 99 3.37 17.08 7.90
N LEU A 100 2.70 15.94 8.01
CA LEU A 100 1.31 15.86 8.48
C LEU A 100 1.21 16.06 10.00
N SER A 101 0.09 16.67 10.43
CA SER A 101 -0.29 16.74 11.83
C SER A 101 -0.44 15.33 12.44
N GLU A 102 -0.42 15.23 13.77
CA GLU A 102 -0.60 13.95 14.48
C GLU A 102 -1.92 13.27 14.08
N GLU A 103 -3.01 14.04 14.00
CA GLU A 103 -4.33 13.58 13.59
C GLU A 103 -4.32 13.03 12.15
N ASN A 104 -3.74 13.79 11.21
CA ASN A 104 -3.63 13.34 9.81
C ASN A 104 -2.71 12.12 9.68
N ARG A 105 -1.66 12.01 10.50
CA ARG A 105 -0.81 10.81 10.55
C ARG A 105 -1.58 9.58 11.04
N GLN A 106 -2.42 9.72 12.06
CA GLN A 106 -3.29 8.63 12.52
C GLN A 106 -4.34 8.24 11.48
N PHE A 107 -4.96 9.22 10.82
CA PHE A 107 -5.86 8.98 9.70
C PHE A 107 -5.16 8.23 8.56
N MET A 108 -3.97 8.67 8.18
CA MET A 108 -3.17 8.02 7.13
C MET A 108 -2.78 6.60 7.53
N ALA A 109 -2.35 6.36 8.77
CA ALA A 109 -2.00 5.01 9.23
C ALA A 109 -3.16 4.03 9.04
N LYS A 110 -4.39 4.43 9.43
CA LYS A 110 -5.60 3.62 9.21
C LYS A 110 -5.87 3.34 7.74
N ASN A 111 -5.74 4.34 6.88
CA ASN A 111 -5.95 4.18 5.44
C ASN A 111 -4.88 3.29 4.80
N ILE A 112 -3.62 3.43 5.19
CA ILE A 112 -2.52 2.59 4.68
C ILE A 112 -2.74 1.13 5.08
N LEU A 113 -3.08 0.87 6.34
CA LEU A 113 -3.38 -0.49 6.81
C LEU A 113 -4.62 -1.07 6.11
N GLY A 114 -5.66 -0.25 5.88
CA GLY A 114 -6.83 -0.64 5.12
C GLY A 114 -6.50 -1.05 3.68
N LEU A 115 -5.70 -0.24 2.98
CA LEU A 115 -5.19 -0.57 1.65
C LEU A 115 -4.42 -1.91 1.66
N PHE A 116 -3.51 -2.10 2.61
CA PHE A 116 -2.73 -3.33 2.68
C PHE A 116 -3.58 -4.56 2.96
N SER A 117 -4.64 -4.44 3.76
CA SER A 117 -5.61 -5.53 3.94
C SER A 117 -6.24 -5.97 2.62
N HIS A 118 -6.65 -5.02 1.76
CA HIS A 118 -7.23 -5.34 0.44
C HIS A 118 -6.20 -5.97 -0.51
N VAL A 119 -4.96 -5.49 -0.47
CA VAL A 119 -3.87 -6.06 -1.29
C VAL A 119 -3.54 -7.48 -0.82
N GLN A 120 -3.51 -7.72 0.48
CA GLN A 120 -3.35 -9.07 1.04
C GLN A 120 -4.50 -9.99 0.64
N GLU A 121 -5.75 -9.51 0.66
CA GLU A 121 -6.92 -10.26 0.18
C GLU A 121 -6.79 -10.64 -1.30
N TYR A 122 -6.33 -9.71 -2.15
CA TYR A 122 -6.04 -10.00 -3.55
C TYR A 122 -4.97 -11.09 -3.71
N LEU A 123 -3.81 -10.94 -3.05
CA LEU A 123 -2.71 -11.91 -3.14
C LEU A 123 -3.14 -13.29 -2.63
N GLN A 124 -3.91 -13.34 -1.54
CA GLN A 124 -4.46 -14.58 -1.01
C GLN A 124 -5.48 -15.21 -1.96
N THR A 125 -6.30 -14.41 -2.62
CA THR A 125 -7.25 -14.87 -3.64
C THR A 125 -6.52 -15.47 -4.83
N CYS A 126 -5.50 -14.79 -5.36
CA CYS A 126 -4.62 -15.33 -6.41
C CYS A 126 -4.05 -16.70 -6.01
N LYS A 127 -3.47 -16.80 -4.81
CA LYS A 127 -2.92 -18.06 -4.30
C LYS A 127 -3.97 -19.17 -4.18
N THR A 128 -5.18 -18.84 -3.71
CA THR A 128 -6.26 -19.82 -3.48
C THR A 128 -6.77 -20.42 -4.78
N TYR A 129 -6.79 -19.64 -5.86
CA TYR A 129 -7.28 -20.05 -7.17
C TYR A 129 -6.14 -20.37 -8.17
N GLU A 130 -4.92 -20.56 -7.65
CA GLU A 130 -3.71 -20.87 -8.42
C GLU A 130 -3.48 -19.91 -9.60
N GLN A 131 -3.80 -18.62 -9.40
CA GLN A 131 -3.52 -17.55 -10.33
C GLN A 131 -2.24 -16.82 -9.93
N GLU A 132 -1.45 -16.40 -10.91
CA GLU A 132 -0.28 -15.56 -10.67
C GLU A 132 -0.71 -14.15 -10.25
N SER A 133 -0.15 -13.64 -9.16
CA SER A 133 -0.38 -12.25 -8.75
C SER A 133 0.42 -11.31 -9.64
N SER A 134 -0.24 -10.32 -10.24
CA SER A 134 0.41 -9.37 -11.14
C SER A 134 0.56 -7.99 -10.51
N LEU A 135 1.59 -7.25 -10.96
CA LEU A 135 1.78 -5.84 -10.60
C LEU A 135 0.54 -4.99 -10.97
N GLU A 136 -0.06 -5.29 -12.12
CA GLU A 136 -1.29 -4.64 -12.59
C GLU A 136 -2.47 -4.88 -11.63
N GLY A 137 -2.62 -6.09 -11.08
CA GLY A 137 -3.65 -6.39 -10.09
C GLY A 137 -3.47 -5.59 -8.81
N VAL A 138 -2.24 -5.53 -8.29
CA VAL A 138 -1.90 -4.71 -7.12
C VAL A 138 -2.15 -3.22 -7.40
N GLN A 139 -1.79 -2.73 -8.58
CA GLN A 139 -2.03 -1.36 -9.01
C GLN A 139 -3.52 -1.05 -9.11
N ASN A 140 -4.33 -1.97 -9.65
CA ASN A 140 -5.77 -1.79 -9.79
C ASN A 140 -6.46 -1.70 -8.42
N VAL A 141 -6.08 -2.58 -7.47
CA VAL A 141 -6.55 -2.53 -6.08
C VAL A 141 -6.14 -1.21 -5.41
N SER A 142 -4.86 -0.84 -5.51
CA SER A 142 -4.31 0.39 -4.94
C SER A 142 -5.03 1.64 -5.46
N ASN A 143 -5.18 1.75 -6.78
CA ASN A 143 -5.84 2.88 -7.42
C ASN A 143 -7.33 2.94 -7.09
N THR A 144 -8.02 1.80 -7.04
CA THR A 144 -9.43 1.75 -6.68
C THR A 144 -9.64 2.21 -5.26
N TYR A 145 -8.80 1.75 -4.33
CA TYR A 145 -8.86 2.19 -2.94
C TYR A 145 -8.59 3.69 -2.79
N ALA A 146 -7.50 4.20 -3.39
CA ALA A 146 -7.14 5.61 -3.29
C ALA A 146 -8.16 6.56 -3.95
N ASN A 147 -8.89 6.09 -4.97
CA ASN A 147 -9.85 6.93 -5.69
C ASN A 147 -11.28 6.80 -5.19
N GLN A 148 -11.70 5.59 -4.84
CA GLN A 148 -13.11 5.24 -4.62
C GLN A 148 -13.36 4.63 -3.22
N GLY A 149 -12.30 4.36 -2.47
CA GLY A 149 -12.37 3.90 -1.08
C GLY A 149 -12.67 2.42 -0.90
N ASP A 150 -12.91 2.06 0.36
CA ASP A 150 -13.05 0.68 0.83
C ASP A 150 -14.14 -0.11 0.12
N LYS A 151 -15.35 0.47 0.00
CA LYS A 151 -16.52 -0.21 -0.56
C LYS A 151 -16.31 -0.62 -2.03
N ALA A 152 -15.76 0.29 -2.85
CA ALA A 152 -15.48 0.01 -4.26
C ALA A 152 -14.38 -1.05 -4.41
N THR A 153 -13.37 -1.01 -3.53
CA THR A 153 -12.28 -1.99 -3.52
C THR A 153 -12.79 -3.40 -3.23
N ARG A 154 -13.70 -3.56 -2.26
CA ARG A 154 -14.35 -4.85 -1.98
C ARG A 154 -15.15 -5.37 -3.17
N GLN A 155 -15.85 -4.49 -3.88
CA GLN A 155 -16.60 -4.86 -5.09
C GLN A 155 -15.66 -5.34 -6.20
N LEU A 156 -14.54 -4.65 -6.40
CA LEU A 156 -13.50 -5.06 -7.35
C LEU A 156 -12.96 -6.46 -6.99
N LEU A 157 -12.57 -6.69 -5.74
CA LEU A 157 -12.04 -7.97 -5.29
C LEU A 157 -13.05 -9.11 -5.46
N SER A 158 -14.34 -8.85 -5.16
CA SER A 158 -15.42 -9.80 -5.41
C SER A 158 -15.55 -10.14 -6.90
N GLY A 159 -15.41 -9.15 -7.78
CA GLY A 159 -15.43 -9.37 -9.24
C GLY A 159 -14.24 -10.21 -9.70
N MET A 160 -13.02 -9.86 -9.27
CA MET A 160 -11.80 -10.63 -9.58
C MET A 160 -11.92 -12.09 -9.12
N LYS A 161 -12.49 -12.33 -7.94
CA LYS A 161 -12.74 -13.67 -7.41
C LYS A 161 -13.72 -14.46 -8.31
N GLN A 162 -14.80 -13.83 -8.77
CA GLN A 162 -15.75 -14.48 -9.68
C GLN A 162 -15.10 -14.83 -11.02
N ASP A 163 -14.27 -13.95 -11.56
CA ASP A 163 -13.52 -14.20 -12.80
C ASP A 163 -12.57 -15.40 -12.65
N PHE A 164 -11.93 -15.54 -11.49
CA PHE A 164 -11.04 -16.68 -11.21
C PHE A 164 -11.81 -17.99 -11.12
N ILE A 165 -12.97 -17.99 -10.47
CA ILE A 165 -13.85 -19.18 -10.40
C ILE A 165 -14.27 -19.61 -11.82
N GLN A 166 -14.74 -18.68 -12.66
CA GLN A 166 -15.14 -18.99 -14.03
C GLN A 166 -13.99 -19.57 -14.87
N LYS A 167 -12.77 -19.03 -14.72
CA LYS A 167 -11.59 -19.54 -15.42
C LYS A 167 -11.24 -20.98 -14.99
N LEU A 168 -11.46 -21.34 -13.74
CA LEU A 168 -11.24 -22.70 -13.26
C LEU A 168 -12.29 -23.67 -13.78
N GLU A 169 -13.57 -23.31 -13.73
CA GLU A 169 -14.67 -24.12 -14.28
C GLU A 169 -14.50 -24.40 -15.78
N GLN A 170 -14.00 -23.40 -16.53
CA GLN A 170 -13.68 -23.55 -17.96
C GLN A 170 -12.51 -24.52 -18.20
N ARG A 171 -11.50 -24.55 -17.32
CA ARG A 171 -10.38 -25.50 -17.42
C ARG A 171 -10.83 -26.93 -17.12
N GLU A 172 -11.69 -27.11 -16.13
CA GLU A 172 -12.22 -28.43 -15.76
C GLU A 172 -13.11 -29.02 -16.86
N THR A 173 -13.99 -28.21 -17.45
CA THR A 173 -14.86 -28.65 -18.56
C THR A 173 -14.09 -29.03 -19.83
N ILE A 174 -13.00 -28.34 -20.15
CA ILE A 174 -12.12 -28.71 -21.28
C ILE A 174 -11.35 -30.01 -21.00
N SER A 175 -10.96 -30.27 -19.75
CA SER A 175 -10.27 -31.50 -19.35
C SER A 175 -11.20 -32.72 -19.23
N GLY A 176 -12.49 -32.52 -18.96
CA GLY A 176 -13.50 -33.57 -18.81
C GLY A 176 -14.19 -34.02 -20.11
N GLY A 177 -13.97 -33.31 -21.23
CA GLY A 177 -14.61 -33.61 -22.53
C GLY A 177 -13.94 -34.70 -23.38
N GLY A 178 -12.91 -35.38 -22.86
CA GLY A 178 -12.06 -36.32 -23.61
C GLY A 178 -12.25 -37.80 -23.24
N GLY A 179 -13.47 -38.27 -23.00
CA GLY A 179 -13.70 -39.66 -22.58
C GLY A 179 -15.09 -40.18 -22.88
N ASP A 180 -15.38 -40.45 -24.15
CA ASP A 180 -16.12 -41.66 -24.56
C ASP A 180 -16.22 -41.72 -26.09
N MET A 181 -15.28 -42.45 -26.70
CA MET A 181 -15.52 -43.03 -28.02
C MET A 181 -15.37 -44.54 -27.87
N LYS A 182 -16.43 -45.18 -27.37
CA LYS A 182 -16.60 -46.64 -27.50
C LYS A 182 -16.72 -46.94 -28.99
N VAL A 183 -15.63 -47.37 -29.60
CA VAL A 183 -15.67 -48.05 -30.89
C VAL A 183 -16.17 -49.47 -30.62
N THR A 184 -17.50 -49.63 -30.55
CA THR A 184 -18.12 -50.95 -30.73
C THR A 184 -18.16 -51.22 -32.22
N GLY A 185 -17.12 -51.88 -32.72
CA GLY A 185 -17.09 -52.44 -34.07
C GLY A 185 -17.53 -53.90 -34.04
N GLU A 186 -18.83 -54.14 -34.14
CA GLU A 186 -19.39 -55.40 -34.65
C GLU A 186 -19.95 -55.12 -36.04
N TRP A 187 -19.35 -55.67 -37.09
CA TRP A 187 -20.03 -56.02 -38.34
C TRP A 187 -19.27 -57.16 -39.04
N ASN A 188 -19.89 -58.35 -39.01
CA ASN A 188 -19.77 -59.56 -39.85
C ASN A 188 -18.39 -60.08 -40.29
#